data_AF-A0A7Y3MN46-F1
#
_entry.id   AF-A0A7Y3MN46-F1
#
_cell.length_a   1.000
_cell.length_b   1.000
_cell.length_c   1.000
_cell.angle_alpha   90.00
_cell.angle_beta   90.00
_cell.angle_gamma   90.00
#
_symmetry.space_group_name_H-M   'P 1'
#
loop_
_entity.id
_entity.type
_entity.pdbx_description
1 polymer ?
#
loop_
_entity_poly.entity_id
_entity_poly.type
_entity_poly.pdbx_seq_one_letter_code
_entity_poly.pdbx_strand_id
1 'polypeptide(L)'
;MRCLILFSCLLSHLGIAQEAQFKTNGRYILGTYKERTASVSAGDVDGDNDIDIVIANGRHWPGQNRIFINNGRGIFTVEQELGLQRATTYATELADIDNDNDLDIVVGNDMAPNQLYINDGKGGFTLSTSFGETYAPTRNLTLADLDLDGDVDILITNRGRANEICLNDGQGSFSQTLAFGSNNDSTIDVEAADMDNDGDMDLILANRDEQQNYVYLNNGSLNFVQKIPFGTGRDNTRAVGVQDLNNDGYLDIVTANIGEPNIIYFGSKIEPYTKTVIFDSSKMYSFSVSLADIDLDGDIDIVVGNDGSPNEVFINSGNGLLWQKTVLANESFDTYDIITSDLNKDGLPDIIEVNSDEINRFYINQKKQIILKQ
;
A
#
# COMPACT_ATOMS: atom_id res chain seq x y z
N MET A 1 -46.22 -30.14 -37.54
CA MET A 1 -45.12 -29.73 -36.63
C MET A 1 -45.18 -28.22 -36.46
N ARG A 2 -45.71 -27.71 -35.35
CA ARG A 2 -45.62 -26.29 -35.00
C ARG A 2 -44.45 -26.14 -34.04
N CYS A 3 -43.45 -25.37 -34.47
CA CYS A 3 -42.21 -25.11 -33.73
C CYS A 3 -42.51 -24.13 -32.59
N LEU A 4 -42.27 -24.55 -31.35
CA LEU A 4 -42.34 -23.71 -30.16
C LEU A 4 -40.99 -22.98 -30.05
N ILE A 5 -40.97 -21.67 -30.24
CA ILE A 5 -39.79 -20.85 -29.96
C ILE A 5 -39.86 -20.50 -28.47
N LEU A 6 -39.03 -21.15 -27.65
CA LEU A 6 -38.78 -20.72 -26.28
C LEU A 6 -37.91 -19.45 -26.31
N PHE A 7 -38.48 -18.32 -25.89
CA PHE A 7 -37.70 -17.16 -25.48
C PHE A 7 -37.14 -17.45 -24.09
N SER A 8 -35.85 -17.79 -23.99
CA SER A 8 -35.13 -17.72 -22.72
C SER A 8 -34.81 -16.25 -22.45
N CYS A 9 -35.56 -15.60 -21.57
CA CYS A 9 -35.11 -14.37 -20.94
C CYS A 9 -33.89 -14.70 -20.07
N LEU A 10 -32.70 -14.35 -20.55
CA LEU A 10 -31.56 -14.11 -19.69
C LEU A 10 -31.92 -12.89 -18.84
N LEU A 11 -32.33 -13.13 -17.58
CA LEU A 11 -32.21 -12.09 -16.57
C LEU A 11 -30.71 -11.87 -16.37
N SER A 12 -30.16 -10.83 -16.98
CA SER A 12 -28.91 -10.25 -16.48
C SER A 12 -29.18 -9.84 -15.03
N HIS A 13 -28.45 -10.43 -14.09
CA HIS A 13 -28.33 -9.84 -12.77
C HIS A 13 -27.75 -8.45 -12.97
N LEU A 14 -28.60 -7.43 -12.91
CA LEU A 14 -28.15 -6.10 -12.55
C LEU A 14 -27.68 -6.25 -11.11
N GLY A 15 -26.38 -6.47 -10.93
CA GLY A 15 -25.73 -6.26 -9.65
C GLY A 15 -26.15 -4.87 -9.20
N ILE A 16 -26.80 -4.79 -8.03
CA ILE A 16 -27.05 -3.50 -7.42
C ILE A 16 -25.68 -3.10 -6.89
N ALA A 17 -24.96 -2.29 -7.67
CA ALA A 17 -23.76 -1.62 -7.19
C ALA A 17 -24.10 -0.92 -5.88
N GLN A 18 -23.35 -1.26 -4.84
CA GLN A 18 -23.51 -0.68 -3.53
C GLN A 18 -22.89 0.71 -3.57
N GLU A 19 -23.66 1.77 -3.30
CA GLU A 19 -23.01 3.08 -3.26
C GLU A 19 -22.26 3.23 -1.93
N ALA A 20 -20.92 3.30 -1.99
CA ALA A 20 -20.06 3.52 -0.84
C ALA A 20 -20.24 4.95 -0.27
N GLN A 21 -20.22 5.07 1.06
CA GLN A 21 -20.30 6.34 1.77
C GLN A 21 -19.25 6.39 2.88
N PHE A 22 -18.27 7.27 2.73
CA PHE A 22 -17.20 7.46 3.71
C PHE A 22 -17.60 8.48 4.78
N LYS A 23 -17.51 8.08 6.05
CA LYS A 23 -17.83 8.94 7.20
C LYS A 23 -16.60 9.21 8.05
N THR A 24 -16.21 10.48 8.14
CA THR A 24 -15.19 10.96 9.08
C THR A 24 -15.78 11.96 10.10
N ASN A 25 -15.16 12.12 11.27
CA ASN A 25 -15.43 13.20 12.23
C ASN A 25 -14.25 13.34 13.22
N GLY A 26 -14.33 14.30 14.16
CA GLY A 26 -13.27 14.54 15.15
C GLY A 26 -12.96 13.41 16.14
N ARG A 27 -13.63 12.25 16.06
CA ARG A 27 -13.29 11.01 16.77
C ARG A 27 -12.68 9.95 15.87
N TYR A 28 -12.70 10.13 14.56
CA TYR A 28 -12.09 9.23 13.58
C TYR A 28 -10.72 9.78 13.16
N ILE A 29 -9.86 9.87 14.17
CA ILE A 29 -8.50 10.41 14.11
C ILE A 29 -7.55 9.48 14.88
N LEU A 30 -6.29 9.47 14.48
CA LEU A 30 -5.24 8.73 15.19
C LEU A 30 -4.44 9.71 16.06
N GLY A 31 -4.74 9.69 17.36
CA GLY A 31 -4.16 10.61 18.33
C GLY A 31 -4.66 12.05 18.15
N THR A 32 -4.01 12.98 18.84
CA THR A 32 -4.38 14.42 18.81
C THR A 32 -3.24 15.34 18.37
N TYR A 33 -2.07 14.78 18.12
CA TYR A 33 -0.89 15.51 17.68
C TYR A 33 -0.90 15.67 16.17
N LYS A 34 -0.41 16.82 15.71
CA LYS A 34 0.01 16.99 14.32
C LYS A 34 1.43 16.48 14.20
N GLU A 35 1.60 15.36 13.53
CA GLU A 35 2.88 14.68 13.38
C GLU A 35 3.35 14.79 11.93
N ARG A 36 4.59 14.39 11.66
CA ARG A 36 5.12 14.27 10.29
C ARG A 36 5.04 12.82 9.86
N THR A 37 3.82 12.34 9.71
CA THR A 37 3.57 10.94 9.38
C THR A 37 3.86 10.69 7.90
N ALA A 38 4.53 9.58 7.62
CA ALA A 38 5.05 9.22 6.31
C ALA A 38 4.47 7.92 5.76
N SER A 39 4.04 7.01 6.65
CA SER A 39 3.53 5.68 6.33
C SER A 39 2.64 5.17 7.47
N VAL A 40 1.74 4.25 7.13
CA VAL A 40 0.82 3.59 8.04
C VAL A 40 0.72 2.09 7.72
N SER A 41 0.65 1.28 8.77
CA SER A 41 0.40 -0.16 8.67
C SER A 41 -0.77 -0.54 9.58
N ALA A 42 -1.50 -1.59 9.22
CA ALA A 42 -2.67 -2.06 9.96
C ALA A 42 -2.59 -3.57 10.21
N GLY A 43 -2.81 -4.00 11.44
CA GLY A 43 -2.78 -5.41 11.85
C GLY A 43 -3.11 -5.57 13.33
N ASP A 44 -3.48 -6.78 13.74
CA ASP A 44 -3.73 -7.11 15.16
C ASP A 44 -2.38 -7.27 15.86
N VAL A 45 -1.97 -6.28 16.65
CA VAL A 45 -0.65 -6.30 17.30
C VAL A 45 -0.71 -6.71 18.76
N ASP A 46 -1.89 -6.81 19.36
CA ASP A 46 -2.06 -7.20 20.75
C ASP A 46 -2.83 -8.52 20.98
N GLY A 47 -3.19 -9.20 19.88
CA GLY A 47 -3.80 -10.52 19.87
C GLY A 47 -5.26 -10.52 20.28
N ASP A 48 -5.93 -9.37 20.26
CA ASP A 48 -7.35 -9.24 20.60
C ASP A 48 -8.29 -9.40 19.39
N ASN A 49 -7.72 -9.66 18.21
CA ASN A 49 -8.35 -9.85 16.91
C ASN A 49 -8.91 -8.55 16.30
N ASP A 50 -8.74 -7.39 16.92
CA ASP A 50 -9.09 -6.09 16.33
C ASP A 50 -7.90 -5.51 15.55
N ILE A 51 -8.17 -4.80 14.45
CA ILE A 51 -7.09 -4.20 13.65
C ILE A 51 -6.58 -2.94 14.33
N ASP A 52 -5.31 -2.95 14.71
CA ASP A 52 -4.57 -1.81 15.25
C ASP A 52 -3.80 -1.07 14.16
N ILE A 53 -3.23 0.08 14.52
CA ILE A 53 -2.51 0.94 13.58
C ILE A 53 -1.11 1.28 14.08
N VAL A 54 -0.12 1.14 13.22
CA VAL A 54 1.25 1.62 13.42
C VAL A 54 1.52 2.77 12.46
N ILE A 55 2.13 3.85 12.93
CA ILE A 55 2.52 4.97 12.07
C ILE A 55 4.02 5.28 12.13
N ALA A 56 4.58 5.51 10.94
CA ALA A 56 5.92 6.03 10.73
C ALA A 56 5.91 7.56 10.84
N ASN A 57 6.55 8.11 11.87
CA ASN A 57 6.70 9.55 12.06
C ASN A 57 8.15 9.97 11.91
N GLY A 58 8.35 11.06 11.18
CA GLY A 58 9.66 11.67 11.05
C GLY A 58 10.03 12.08 9.64
N ARG A 59 9.05 12.24 8.74
CA ARG A 59 9.31 12.74 7.39
C ARG A 59 10.17 14.01 7.45
N HIS A 60 11.35 13.94 6.85
CA HIS A 60 12.44 14.93 6.84
C HIS A 60 13.08 15.32 8.18
N TRP A 61 12.45 15.10 9.34
CA TRP A 61 13.00 15.42 10.65
C TRP A 61 12.64 14.37 11.71
N PRO A 62 13.53 14.03 12.67
CA PRO A 62 13.28 12.99 13.65
C PRO A 62 11.92 13.07 14.39
N GLY A 63 11.12 12.02 14.25
CA GLY A 63 9.79 11.86 14.86
C GLY A 63 9.70 10.64 15.76
N GLN A 64 8.60 10.49 16.50
CA GLN A 64 8.34 9.33 17.35
C GLN A 64 7.31 8.43 16.67
N ASN A 65 7.69 7.21 16.28
CA ASN A 65 6.74 6.22 15.77
C ASN A 65 5.74 5.84 16.86
N ARG A 66 4.48 5.65 16.48
CA ARG A 66 3.37 5.42 17.42
C ARG A 66 2.55 4.22 16.98
N ILE A 67 1.94 3.58 17.96
CA ILE A 67 0.98 2.49 17.78
C ILE A 67 -0.34 2.94 18.41
N PHE A 68 -1.45 2.65 17.77
CA PHE A 68 -2.80 2.97 18.21
C PHE A 68 -3.60 1.68 18.33
N ILE A 69 -4.10 1.42 19.53
CA ILE A 69 -4.88 0.20 19.82
C ILE A 69 -6.36 0.47 19.59
N ASN A 70 -6.97 -0.36 18.76
CA ASN A 70 -8.39 -0.35 18.46
C ASN A 70 -9.17 -1.01 19.59
N ASN A 71 -10.49 -0.85 19.59
CA ASN A 71 -11.38 -1.51 20.56
C ASN A 71 -12.47 -2.33 19.88
N GLY A 72 -12.21 -2.71 18.62
CA GLY A 72 -13.10 -3.50 17.78
C GLY A 72 -14.27 -2.75 17.20
N ARG A 73 -14.27 -1.42 17.28
CA ARG A 73 -15.33 -0.56 16.72
C ARG A 73 -14.78 0.57 15.85
N GLY A 74 -13.52 0.48 15.43
CA GLY A 74 -12.80 1.56 14.75
C GLY A 74 -12.65 2.79 15.64
N ILE A 75 -12.29 2.60 16.91
CA ILE A 75 -12.05 3.70 17.86
C ILE A 75 -10.75 3.45 18.62
N PHE A 76 -9.78 4.32 18.36
CA PHE A 76 -8.44 4.26 18.94
C PHE A 76 -8.34 5.14 20.18
N THR A 77 -8.45 4.54 21.36
CA THR A 77 -8.40 5.28 22.65
C THR A 77 -7.07 5.16 23.39
N VAL A 78 -6.18 4.30 22.94
CA VAL A 78 -4.86 4.08 23.52
C VAL A 78 -3.82 4.35 22.44
N GLU A 79 -2.86 5.21 22.76
CA GLU A 79 -1.66 5.43 21.94
C GLU A 79 -0.43 5.01 22.75
N GLN A 80 0.55 4.40 22.09
CA GLN A 80 1.84 4.09 22.68
C GLN A 80 2.99 4.49 21.74
N GLU A 81 4.14 4.79 22.33
CA GLU A 81 5.38 4.98 21.58
C GLU A 81 5.94 3.59 21.21
N LEU A 82 6.34 3.38 19.96
CA LEU A 82 6.95 2.11 19.52
C LEU A 82 8.25 1.79 20.28
N GLY A 83 9.01 2.82 20.64
CA GLY A 83 10.28 2.73 21.34
C GLY A 83 10.83 4.11 21.67
N LEU A 84 12.02 4.18 22.27
CA LEU A 84 12.65 5.45 22.68
C LEU A 84 13.31 6.20 21.50
N GLN A 85 13.47 5.53 20.37
CA GLN A 85 14.19 6.03 19.22
C GLN A 85 13.33 7.04 18.47
N ARG A 86 13.95 8.16 18.11
CA ARG A 86 13.35 9.17 17.24
C ARG A 86 14.23 9.32 16.01
N ALA A 87 13.68 9.01 14.85
CA ALA A 87 14.40 8.96 13.59
C ALA A 87 13.57 9.57 12.46
N THR A 88 14.20 9.74 11.31
CA THR A 88 13.57 10.17 10.07
C THR A 88 12.89 8.99 9.40
N THR A 89 11.84 8.46 10.01
CA THR A 89 11.14 7.26 9.55
C THR A 89 10.26 7.57 8.34
N TYR A 90 10.35 6.73 7.32
CA TYR A 90 9.53 6.80 6.10
C TYR A 90 8.58 5.63 5.93
N ALA A 91 8.90 4.47 6.51
CA ALA A 91 8.10 3.26 6.38
C ALA A 91 8.02 2.49 7.70
N THR A 92 6.86 1.94 7.97
CA THR A 92 6.64 0.85 8.92
C THR A 92 5.91 -0.26 8.19
N GLU A 93 6.24 -1.52 8.46
CA GLU A 93 5.49 -2.67 7.95
C GLU A 93 5.32 -3.72 9.05
N LEU A 94 4.29 -4.55 8.92
CA LEU A 94 3.92 -5.60 9.89
C LEU A 94 4.05 -7.00 9.28
N ALA A 95 4.75 -7.89 9.96
CA ALA A 95 4.78 -9.33 9.66
C ALA A 95 5.26 -10.11 10.88
N ASP A 96 4.99 -11.41 10.92
CA ASP A 96 5.67 -12.34 11.84
C ASP A 96 7.09 -12.60 11.31
N ILE A 97 8.09 -11.96 11.91
CA ILE A 97 9.47 -11.96 11.40
C ILE A 97 10.31 -13.06 12.07
N ASP A 98 9.94 -13.52 13.26
CA ASP A 98 10.65 -14.59 13.99
C ASP A 98 9.86 -15.90 14.16
N ASN A 99 8.76 -16.03 13.39
CA ASN A 99 7.89 -17.20 13.29
C ASN A 99 7.23 -17.62 14.61
N ASP A 100 6.90 -16.65 15.46
CA ASP A 100 6.23 -16.89 16.74
C ASP A 100 4.70 -16.69 16.70
N ASN A 101 4.18 -16.27 15.54
CA ASN A 101 2.78 -15.93 15.21
C ASN A 101 2.27 -14.60 15.75
N ASP A 102 3.16 -13.73 16.25
CA ASP A 102 2.83 -12.36 16.62
C ASP A 102 3.36 -11.39 15.54
N LEU A 103 2.61 -10.31 15.25
CA LEU A 103 3.06 -9.33 14.27
C LEU A 103 4.16 -8.44 14.86
N ASP A 104 5.35 -8.49 14.26
CA ASP A 104 6.48 -7.61 14.51
C ASP A 104 6.42 -6.33 13.67
N ILE A 105 7.24 -5.34 14.02
CA ILE A 105 7.33 -4.06 13.28
C ILE A 105 8.73 -3.87 12.71
N VAL A 106 8.82 -3.77 11.38
CA VAL A 106 10.02 -3.29 10.69
C VAL A 106 9.91 -1.79 10.44
N VAL A 107 11.02 -1.07 10.57
CA VAL A 107 11.07 0.40 10.51
C VAL A 107 12.17 0.84 9.53
N GLY A 108 11.75 1.56 8.47
CA GLY A 108 12.62 2.13 7.44
C GLY A 108 12.96 3.59 7.72
N ASN A 109 14.24 3.91 7.88
CA ASN A 109 14.73 5.23 8.27
C ASN A 109 15.65 5.85 7.23
N ASP A 110 15.40 7.12 6.88
CA ASP A 110 16.25 7.90 5.99
C ASP A 110 17.53 8.36 6.71
N MET A 111 18.70 7.94 6.24
CA MET A 111 19.99 8.31 6.83
C MET A 111 20.07 8.00 8.34
N ALA A 112 19.49 6.88 8.76
CA ALA A 112 19.68 6.27 10.08
C ALA A 112 19.56 4.74 9.96
N PRO A 113 19.90 3.95 10.98
CA PRO A 113 19.72 2.50 10.92
C PRO A 113 18.23 2.14 10.77
N ASN A 114 17.91 1.23 9.86
CA ASN A 114 16.61 0.54 9.85
C ASN A 114 16.52 -0.38 11.08
N GLN A 115 15.33 -0.64 11.59
CA GLN A 115 15.14 -1.28 12.89
C GLN A 115 14.02 -2.33 12.86
N LEU A 116 14.25 -3.46 13.54
CA LEU A 116 13.24 -4.48 13.81
C LEU A 116 12.83 -4.41 15.29
N TYR A 117 11.53 -4.35 15.53
CA TYR A 117 10.91 -4.44 16.85
C TYR A 117 10.13 -5.75 16.95
N ILE A 118 10.51 -6.60 17.90
CA ILE A 118 9.84 -7.88 18.17
C ILE A 118 8.68 -7.67 19.14
N ASN A 119 7.53 -8.25 18.84
CA ASN A 119 6.32 -8.21 19.65
C ASN A 119 6.32 -9.31 20.73
N ASP A 120 5.54 -9.14 21.78
CA ASP A 120 5.32 -10.16 22.83
C ASP A 120 3.93 -10.81 22.78
N GLY A 121 3.23 -10.59 21.65
CA GLY A 121 1.86 -11.01 21.38
C GLY A 121 0.79 -10.22 22.14
N LYS A 122 1.16 -9.12 22.80
CA LYS A 122 0.26 -8.27 23.60
C LYS A 122 0.49 -6.78 23.35
N GLY A 123 1.09 -6.45 22.22
CA GLY A 123 1.45 -5.09 21.82
C GLY A 123 2.67 -4.54 22.56
N GLY A 124 3.46 -5.39 23.23
CA GLY A 124 4.70 -5.03 23.91
C GLY A 124 5.91 -5.22 22.99
N PHE A 125 6.45 -4.12 22.48
CA PHE A 125 7.54 -4.16 21.50
C PHE A 125 8.94 -3.95 22.11
N THR A 126 9.90 -4.78 21.68
CA THR A 126 11.31 -4.66 22.04
C THR A 126 12.19 -4.48 20.79
N LEU A 127 13.03 -3.44 20.78
CA LEU A 127 14.03 -3.27 19.73
C LEU A 127 15.01 -4.47 19.71
N SER A 128 15.07 -5.18 18.59
CA SER A 128 15.89 -6.37 18.42
C SER A 128 17.19 -6.07 17.66
N THR A 129 17.12 -5.88 16.34
CA THR A 129 18.28 -5.70 15.46
C THR A 129 18.07 -4.60 14.43
N SER A 130 19.10 -4.33 13.64
CA SER A 130 19.05 -3.47 12.45
C SER A 130 19.36 -4.29 11.20
N PHE A 131 18.85 -3.85 10.05
CA PHE A 131 19.03 -4.51 8.76
C PHE A 131 19.38 -3.50 7.66
N GLY A 132 19.88 -4.00 6.52
CA GLY A 132 20.34 -3.20 5.38
C GLY A 132 21.59 -2.36 5.65
N GLU A 133 22.01 -1.59 4.65
CA GLU A 133 23.13 -0.65 4.74
C GLU A 133 22.80 0.43 5.79
N THR A 134 23.65 0.53 6.80
CA THR A 134 23.47 1.52 7.86
C THR A 134 23.59 2.94 7.29
N TYR A 135 22.63 3.81 7.58
CA TYR A 135 22.55 5.19 7.08
C TYR A 135 22.28 5.30 5.55
N ALA A 136 21.69 4.28 4.93
CA ALA A 136 21.12 4.40 3.60
C ALA A 136 19.93 5.39 3.57
N PRO A 137 19.63 6.03 2.43
CA PRO A 137 18.50 6.95 2.29
C PRO A 137 17.20 6.19 2.02
N THR A 138 16.80 5.32 2.95
CA THR A 138 15.62 4.45 2.82
C THR A 138 14.33 5.26 2.64
N ARG A 139 13.47 4.82 1.71
CA ARG A 139 12.21 5.48 1.35
C ARG A 139 10.99 4.61 1.52
N ASN A 140 11.08 3.31 1.24
CA ASN A 140 10.03 2.37 1.56
C ASN A 140 10.61 1.00 1.97
N LEU A 141 9.78 0.21 2.63
CA LEU A 141 9.97 -1.21 2.90
C LEU A 141 8.80 -1.99 2.30
N THR A 142 9.07 -3.20 1.82
CA THR A 142 8.03 -4.15 1.38
C THR A 142 8.41 -5.52 1.90
N LEU A 143 7.43 -6.27 2.39
CA LEU A 143 7.62 -7.58 3.03
C LEU A 143 7.07 -8.69 2.15
N ALA A 144 7.89 -9.70 1.87
CA ALA A 144 7.49 -10.88 1.11
C ALA A 144 8.50 -12.01 1.33
N ASP A 145 8.06 -13.26 1.23
CA ASP A 145 8.94 -14.43 1.11
C ASP A 145 9.45 -14.49 -0.35
N LEU A 146 10.67 -14.03 -0.59
CA LEU A 146 11.19 -13.81 -1.96
C LEU A 146 11.95 -15.01 -2.49
N ASP A 147 12.56 -15.82 -1.62
CA ASP A 147 13.26 -17.05 -1.99
C ASP A 147 12.48 -18.33 -1.72
N LEU A 148 11.23 -18.20 -1.27
CA LEU A 148 10.24 -19.26 -1.09
C LEU A 148 10.67 -20.29 -0.03
N ASP A 149 11.38 -19.84 1.00
CA ASP A 149 11.80 -20.69 2.11
C ASP A 149 10.81 -20.71 3.29
N GLY A 150 9.80 -19.82 3.25
CA GLY A 150 8.73 -19.69 4.22
C GLY A 150 8.94 -18.57 5.24
N ASP A 151 10.08 -17.89 5.21
CA ASP A 151 10.40 -16.76 6.09
C ASP A 151 10.15 -15.43 5.37
N VAL A 152 9.61 -14.43 6.09
CA VAL A 152 9.34 -13.12 5.48
C VAL A 152 10.65 -12.31 5.34
N ASP A 153 11.00 -11.96 4.11
CA ASP A 153 12.14 -11.10 3.78
C ASP A 153 11.76 -9.62 3.73
N ILE A 154 12.78 -8.75 3.70
CA ILE A 154 12.60 -7.29 3.62
C ILE A 154 13.21 -6.74 2.34
N LEU A 155 12.39 -6.12 1.50
CA LEU A 155 12.81 -5.24 0.41
C LEU A 155 12.98 -3.82 0.93
N ILE A 156 14.08 -3.17 0.57
CA ILE A 156 14.42 -1.79 0.95
C ILE A 156 14.62 -0.98 -0.32
N THR A 157 13.85 0.08 -0.47
CA THR A 157 14.07 1.06 -1.54
C THR A 157 14.82 2.27 -1.02
N ASN A 158 15.80 2.73 -1.79
CA ASN A 158 16.67 3.83 -1.45
C ASN A 158 16.65 4.91 -2.52
N ARG A 159 16.73 6.18 -2.11
CA ARG A 159 16.84 7.30 -3.06
C ARG A 159 18.29 7.72 -3.30
N GLY A 160 18.78 7.49 -4.52
CA GLY A 160 20.14 7.82 -4.95
C GLY A 160 21.19 6.79 -4.51
N ARG A 161 20.78 5.57 -4.19
CA ARG A 161 21.61 4.43 -3.78
C ARG A 161 21.02 3.12 -4.33
N ALA A 162 21.76 2.02 -4.22
CA ALA A 162 21.22 0.70 -4.56
C ALA A 162 20.07 0.31 -3.62
N ASN A 163 19.08 -0.40 -4.15
CA ASN A 163 18.03 -1.03 -3.35
C ASN A 163 18.55 -2.37 -2.80
N GLU A 164 17.92 -2.86 -1.73
CA GLU A 164 18.44 -3.99 -0.96
C GLU A 164 17.35 -5.03 -0.65
N ILE A 165 17.71 -6.31 -0.67
CA ILE A 165 16.90 -7.43 -0.19
C ILE A 165 17.62 -8.00 1.03
N CYS A 166 17.02 -7.91 2.20
CA CYS A 166 17.51 -8.52 3.42
C CYS A 166 16.79 -9.85 3.61
N LEU A 167 17.53 -10.95 3.47
CA LEU A 167 16.98 -12.30 3.64
C LEU A 167 16.91 -12.66 5.11
N ASN A 168 15.74 -13.08 5.55
CA ASN A 168 15.50 -13.52 6.91
C ASN A 168 15.96 -14.97 7.10
N ASP A 169 16.21 -15.38 8.34
CA ASP A 169 16.55 -16.77 8.70
C ASP A 169 15.47 -17.43 9.56
N GLY A 170 14.27 -16.83 9.56
CA GLY A 170 13.11 -17.24 10.32
C GLY A 170 13.19 -16.92 11.81
N GLN A 171 14.23 -16.21 12.25
CA GLN A 171 14.42 -15.79 13.65
C GLN A 171 14.64 -14.27 13.76
N GLY A 172 14.29 -13.52 12.72
CA GLY A 172 14.50 -12.07 12.63
C GLY A 172 15.96 -11.66 12.50
N SER A 173 16.79 -12.49 11.87
CA SER A 173 18.22 -12.22 11.64
C SER A 173 18.55 -12.18 10.14
N PHE A 174 19.11 -11.04 9.71
CA PHE A 174 19.34 -10.73 8.29
C PHE A 174 20.81 -10.84 7.92
N SER A 175 21.34 -12.06 7.85
CA SER A 175 22.77 -12.30 7.63
C SER A 175 23.21 -12.11 6.17
N GLN A 176 22.27 -12.18 5.23
CA GLN A 176 22.50 -11.98 3.81
C GLN A 176 21.72 -10.76 3.32
N THR A 177 22.39 -9.90 2.55
CA THR A 177 21.76 -8.76 1.89
C THR A 177 22.21 -8.71 0.45
N LEU A 178 21.25 -8.65 -0.47
CA LEU A 178 21.46 -8.59 -1.91
C LEU A 178 21.10 -7.19 -2.43
N ALA A 179 21.86 -6.69 -3.39
CA ALA A 179 21.49 -5.45 -4.06
C ALA A 179 20.66 -5.75 -5.31
N PHE A 180 19.65 -4.93 -5.59
CA PHE A 180 18.90 -4.95 -6.84
C PHE A 180 18.75 -3.55 -7.44
N GLY A 181 18.39 -3.50 -8.72
CA GLY A 181 18.38 -2.25 -9.49
C GLY A 181 19.79 -1.72 -9.79
N SER A 182 19.90 -0.40 -9.95
CA SER A 182 21.17 0.30 -10.20
C SER A 182 21.71 0.96 -8.92
N ASN A 183 23.02 1.21 -8.87
CA ASN A 183 23.69 1.81 -7.71
C ASN A 183 23.29 3.27 -7.40
N ASN A 184 22.44 3.88 -8.22
CA ASN A 184 22.00 5.27 -8.12
C ASN A 184 20.50 5.42 -8.44
N ASP A 185 19.74 4.33 -8.31
CA ASP A 185 18.29 4.39 -8.47
C ASP A 185 17.69 5.35 -7.43
N SER A 186 16.63 6.03 -7.83
CA SER A 186 15.83 6.92 -7.00
C SER A 186 14.47 6.29 -6.79
N THR A 187 14.49 5.05 -6.32
CA THR A 187 13.30 4.25 -6.04
C THR A 187 12.66 4.75 -4.77
N ILE A 188 11.37 5.00 -4.85
CA ILE A 188 10.59 5.52 -3.73
C ILE A 188 9.63 4.46 -3.19
N ASP A 189 9.22 3.53 -4.05
CA ASP A 189 8.29 2.48 -3.70
C ASP A 189 8.56 1.22 -4.55
N VAL A 190 8.22 0.05 -4.00
CA VAL A 190 8.36 -1.25 -4.64
C VAL A 190 7.22 -2.17 -4.21
N GLU A 191 6.69 -2.91 -5.17
CA GLU A 191 5.77 -4.02 -4.90
C GLU A 191 6.40 -5.36 -5.29
N ALA A 192 5.99 -6.44 -4.63
CA ALA A 192 6.43 -7.80 -4.91
C ALA A 192 5.24 -8.66 -5.36
N ALA A 193 5.30 -9.20 -6.57
CA ALA A 193 4.25 -10.07 -7.11
C ALA A 193 4.79 -10.94 -8.27
N ASP A 194 4.22 -12.12 -8.48
CA ASP A 194 4.52 -12.96 -9.64
C ASP A 194 3.85 -12.36 -10.90
N MET A 195 4.59 -11.56 -11.67
CA MET A 195 4.05 -10.78 -12.78
C MET A 195 3.99 -11.57 -14.09
N ASP A 196 4.77 -12.64 -14.22
CA ASP A 196 4.80 -13.49 -15.42
C ASP A 196 4.23 -14.91 -15.24
N ASN A 197 3.73 -15.21 -14.03
CA ASN A 197 3.12 -16.47 -13.61
C ASN A 197 4.08 -17.66 -13.65
N ASP A 198 5.34 -17.46 -13.29
CA ASP A 198 6.33 -18.54 -13.18
C ASP A 198 6.50 -19.10 -11.76
N GLY A 199 5.86 -18.46 -10.76
CA GLY A 199 5.85 -18.85 -9.37
C GLY A 199 6.88 -18.13 -8.50
N ASP A 200 7.74 -17.30 -9.07
CA ASP A 200 8.72 -16.49 -8.36
C ASP A 200 8.24 -15.04 -8.20
N MET A 201 8.52 -14.40 -7.07
CA MET A 201 8.12 -13.01 -6.85
C MET A 201 9.01 -12.05 -7.65
N ASP A 202 8.39 -11.24 -8.52
CA ASP A 202 9.01 -10.15 -9.27
C ASP A 202 8.91 -8.82 -8.53
N LEU A 203 9.72 -7.83 -8.93
CA LEU A 203 9.77 -6.51 -8.27
C LEU A 203 9.29 -5.38 -9.18
N ILE A 204 8.30 -4.62 -8.75
CA ILE A 204 7.69 -3.52 -9.51
C ILE A 204 8.11 -2.19 -8.89
N LEU A 205 9.01 -1.45 -9.54
CA LEU A 205 9.61 -0.25 -8.94
C LEU A 205 8.96 1.04 -9.44
N ALA A 206 8.61 1.90 -8.48
CA ALA A 206 8.31 3.32 -8.70
C ALA A 206 9.57 4.17 -8.49
N ASN A 207 10.02 4.81 -9.56
CA ASN A 207 11.19 5.66 -9.57
C ASN A 207 10.83 7.14 -9.73
N ARG A 208 11.69 7.98 -9.15
CA ARG A 208 11.66 9.44 -9.29
C ARG A 208 12.90 9.98 -9.98
N ASP A 209 12.99 11.30 -10.05
CA ASP A 209 14.16 12.03 -10.52
C ASP A 209 14.48 11.73 -12.00
N GLU A 210 13.41 11.68 -12.81
CA GLU A 210 13.42 11.39 -14.26
C GLU A 210 13.99 10.00 -14.62
N GLN A 211 13.86 9.02 -13.72
CA GLN A 211 14.29 7.66 -13.94
C GLN A 211 13.14 6.77 -14.42
N GLN A 212 13.48 5.75 -15.20
CA GLN A 212 12.54 4.79 -15.79
C GLN A 212 12.01 3.82 -14.72
N ASN A 213 10.69 3.60 -14.69
CA ASN A 213 10.09 2.53 -13.89
C ASN A 213 10.30 1.16 -14.58
N TYR A 214 10.41 0.11 -13.78
CA TYR A 214 10.64 -1.25 -14.28
C TYR A 214 9.91 -2.29 -13.44
N VAL A 215 9.41 -3.33 -14.12
CA VAL A 215 9.20 -4.64 -13.52
C VAL A 215 10.50 -5.43 -13.70
N TYR A 216 11.08 -5.90 -12.61
CA TYR A 216 12.29 -6.75 -12.58
C TYR A 216 11.84 -8.19 -12.38
N LEU A 217 12.09 -9.05 -13.37
CA LEU A 217 11.68 -10.45 -13.31
C LEU A 217 12.70 -11.27 -12.55
N ASN A 218 12.25 -12.00 -11.54
CA ASN A 218 13.03 -12.99 -10.85
C ASN A 218 13.21 -14.22 -11.77
N ASN A 219 14.19 -15.06 -11.46
CA ASN A 219 14.45 -16.29 -12.20
C ASN A 219 14.52 -17.51 -11.27
N GLY A 220 13.90 -17.40 -10.09
CA GLY A 220 13.92 -18.38 -9.01
C GLY A 220 15.24 -18.43 -8.23
N SER A 221 16.07 -17.40 -8.33
CA SER A 221 17.35 -17.33 -7.60
C SER A 221 17.70 -15.89 -7.21
N LEU A 222 16.67 -15.04 -7.05
CA LEU A 222 16.79 -13.61 -6.72
C LEU A 222 17.70 -12.85 -7.70
N ASN A 223 17.64 -13.22 -8.98
CA ASN A 223 18.46 -12.63 -10.02
C ASN A 223 17.59 -11.95 -11.09
N PHE A 224 17.65 -10.62 -11.05
CA PHE A 224 16.77 -9.73 -11.79
C PHE A 224 17.39 -9.17 -13.08
N VAL A 225 17.93 -10.02 -13.94
CA VAL A 225 18.57 -9.59 -15.20
C VAL A 225 17.55 -9.13 -16.24
N GLN A 226 16.39 -9.78 -16.31
CA GLN A 226 15.32 -9.37 -17.21
C GLN A 226 14.46 -8.31 -16.54
N LYS A 227 14.15 -7.24 -17.28
CA LYS A 227 13.25 -6.19 -16.81
C LYS A 227 12.40 -5.60 -17.93
N ILE A 228 11.18 -5.22 -17.59
CA ILE A 228 10.18 -4.67 -18.51
C ILE A 228 9.93 -3.21 -18.12
N PRO A 229 10.20 -2.23 -19.00
CA PRO A 229 9.91 -0.84 -18.71
C PRO A 229 8.41 -0.57 -18.78
N PHE A 230 7.90 0.28 -17.88
CA PHE A 230 6.56 0.87 -17.97
C PHE A 230 6.63 2.37 -17.69
N GLY A 231 5.64 3.14 -18.16
CA GLY A 231 5.68 4.60 -18.12
C GLY A 231 6.41 5.26 -19.29
N THR A 232 6.59 6.57 -19.18
CA THR A 232 7.24 7.42 -20.20
C THR A 232 8.76 7.40 -20.12
N GLY A 233 9.29 6.84 -19.03
CA GLY A 233 10.72 6.73 -18.74
C GLY A 233 11.34 7.94 -18.05
N ARG A 234 10.51 8.93 -17.71
CA ARG A 234 10.91 10.10 -16.90
C ARG A 234 9.84 10.52 -15.89
N ASP A 235 8.88 9.64 -15.65
CA ASP A 235 7.78 9.92 -14.73
C ASP A 235 8.34 10.17 -13.32
N ASN A 236 7.62 10.96 -12.53
CA ASN A 236 7.88 11.05 -11.10
C ASN A 236 6.86 10.18 -10.35
N THR A 237 7.02 8.87 -10.47
CA THR A 237 6.14 7.90 -9.82
C THR A 237 6.52 7.75 -8.36
N ARG A 238 5.53 7.93 -7.49
CA ARG A 238 5.73 7.98 -6.03
C ARG A 238 5.22 6.75 -5.31
N ALA A 239 4.20 6.10 -5.87
CA ALA A 239 3.71 4.80 -5.44
C ALA A 239 3.20 3.99 -6.63
N VAL A 240 3.25 2.67 -6.49
CA VAL A 240 2.63 1.69 -7.38
C VAL A 240 1.67 0.82 -6.60
N GLY A 241 0.63 0.31 -7.25
CA GLY A 241 -0.19 -0.77 -6.72
C GLY A 241 -0.35 -1.85 -7.79
N VAL A 242 -0.43 -3.11 -7.39
CA VAL A 242 -0.47 -4.25 -8.32
C VAL A 242 -1.70 -5.12 -8.05
N GLN A 243 -2.58 -5.26 -9.05
CA GLN A 243 -3.74 -6.14 -9.00
C GLN A 243 -4.32 -6.34 -10.41
N ASP A 244 -5.05 -7.43 -10.66
CA ASP A 244 -5.84 -7.56 -11.89
C ASP A 244 -7.10 -6.67 -11.82
N LEU A 245 -7.12 -5.54 -12.53
CA LEU A 245 -8.20 -4.54 -12.47
C LEU A 245 -9.28 -4.81 -13.53
N ASN A 246 -9.02 -5.74 -14.45
CA ASN A 246 -9.87 -6.01 -15.60
C ASN A 246 -10.35 -7.46 -15.70
N ASN A 247 -9.97 -8.30 -14.73
CA ASN A 247 -10.32 -9.70 -14.58
C ASN A 247 -9.89 -10.57 -15.78
N ASP A 248 -8.74 -10.27 -16.41
CA ASP A 248 -8.18 -11.09 -17.51
C ASP A 248 -7.13 -12.12 -17.06
N GLY A 249 -6.83 -12.16 -15.76
CA GLY A 249 -5.88 -13.07 -15.13
C GLY A 249 -4.43 -12.61 -15.20
N TYR A 250 -4.15 -11.37 -15.60
CA TYR A 250 -2.82 -10.77 -15.55
C TYR A 250 -2.83 -9.58 -14.59
N LEU A 251 -1.76 -9.45 -13.80
CA LEU A 251 -1.63 -8.33 -12.88
C LEU A 251 -1.38 -7.02 -13.65
N ASP A 252 -2.13 -5.99 -13.28
CA ASP A 252 -2.01 -4.62 -13.78
C ASP A 252 -1.25 -3.75 -12.77
N ILE A 253 -0.65 -2.66 -13.26
CA ILE A 253 0.09 -1.71 -12.43
C ILE A 253 -0.66 -0.38 -12.40
N VAL A 254 -1.05 0.08 -11.21
CA VAL A 254 -1.56 1.43 -10.95
C VAL A 254 -0.42 2.33 -10.53
N THR A 255 -0.34 3.54 -11.07
CA THR A 255 0.69 4.53 -10.69
C THR A 255 0.09 5.77 -10.07
N ALA A 256 0.64 6.20 -8.93
CA ALA A 256 0.45 7.52 -8.36
C ALA A 256 1.66 8.41 -8.70
N ASN A 257 1.44 9.47 -9.46
CA ASN A 257 2.49 10.32 -10.02
C ASN A 257 2.46 11.74 -9.45
N ILE A 258 3.62 12.36 -9.40
CA ILE A 258 3.82 13.73 -8.90
C ILE A 258 3.75 14.70 -10.07
N GLY A 259 2.64 15.44 -10.20
CA GLY A 259 2.51 16.51 -11.19
C GLY A 259 2.23 16.00 -12.61
N GLU A 260 1.82 14.74 -12.71
CA GLU A 260 1.58 13.99 -13.93
C GLU A 260 0.29 13.17 -13.77
N PRO A 261 -0.35 12.73 -14.88
CA PRO A 261 -1.55 11.89 -14.77
C PRO A 261 -1.27 10.59 -14.04
N ASN A 262 -2.25 10.07 -13.31
CA ASN A 262 -2.20 8.72 -12.74
C ASN A 262 -2.69 7.72 -13.80
N ILE A 263 -1.94 6.63 -13.97
CA ILE A 263 -2.07 5.72 -15.11
C ILE A 263 -2.12 4.27 -14.64
N ILE A 264 -3.00 3.49 -15.25
CA ILE A 264 -3.03 2.02 -15.18
C ILE A 264 -2.29 1.47 -16.39
N TYR A 265 -1.39 0.53 -16.17
CA TYR A 265 -0.69 -0.24 -17.20
C TYR A 265 -1.15 -1.69 -17.13
N PHE A 266 -1.81 -2.15 -18.19
CA PHE A 266 -2.41 -3.48 -18.21
C PHE A 266 -1.39 -4.58 -18.50
N GLY A 267 -1.42 -5.63 -17.68
CA GLY A 267 -0.66 -6.85 -17.89
C GLY A 267 -1.11 -7.58 -19.16
N SER A 268 -0.22 -8.35 -19.78
CA SER A 268 -0.60 -9.30 -20.84
C SER A 268 0.53 -10.29 -21.14
N LYS A 269 0.16 -11.41 -21.77
CA LYS A 269 1.12 -12.42 -22.24
C LYS A 269 2.00 -11.99 -23.42
N ILE A 270 1.60 -11.00 -24.20
CA ILE A 270 2.26 -10.67 -25.49
C ILE A 270 3.05 -9.37 -25.40
N GLU A 271 2.41 -8.29 -24.92
CA GLU A 271 2.99 -6.95 -24.84
C GLU A 271 2.66 -6.35 -23.45
N PRO A 272 3.30 -6.83 -22.39
CA PRO A 272 3.01 -6.38 -21.03
C PRO A 272 3.17 -4.86 -20.90
N TYR A 273 2.19 -4.22 -20.25
CA TYR A 273 2.21 -2.81 -19.85
C TYR A 273 2.23 -1.78 -21.00
N THR A 274 1.83 -2.18 -22.21
CA THR A 274 1.68 -1.26 -23.36
C THR A 274 0.28 -0.66 -23.48
N LYS A 275 -0.74 -1.43 -23.09
CA LYS A 275 -2.14 -0.97 -23.01
C LYS A 275 -2.29 -0.18 -21.71
N THR A 276 -2.81 1.04 -21.79
CA THR A 276 -2.91 1.93 -20.63
C THR A 276 -4.23 2.67 -20.57
N VAL A 277 -4.60 3.11 -19.36
CA VAL A 277 -5.72 4.04 -19.11
C VAL A 277 -5.25 5.13 -18.15
N ILE A 278 -5.53 6.39 -18.51
CA ILE A 278 -5.41 7.52 -17.58
C ILE A 278 -6.71 7.58 -16.78
N PHE A 279 -6.68 7.12 -15.53
CA PHE A 279 -7.86 7.15 -14.65
C PHE A 279 -7.98 8.50 -13.92
N ASP A 280 -6.87 9.22 -13.73
CA ASP A 280 -6.88 10.61 -13.30
C ASP A 280 -5.93 11.49 -14.13
N SER A 281 -6.50 12.54 -14.72
CA SER A 281 -5.78 13.50 -15.57
C SER A 281 -5.45 14.82 -14.86
N SER A 282 -5.78 14.93 -13.56
CA SER A 282 -5.67 16.15 -12.76
C SER A 282 -4.24 16.68 -12.63
N LYS A 283 -3.23 15.79 -12.70
CA LYS A 283 -1.81 16.09 -12.47
C LYS A 283 -1.54 16.69 -11.09
N MET A 284 -2.30 16.25 -10.09
CA MET A 284 -2.02 16.55 -8.68
C MET A 284 -0.71 15.86 -8.24
N TYR A 285 -0.30 16.12 -7.00
CA TYR A 285 0.81 15.40 -6.39
C TYR A 285 0.28 14.16 -5.68
N SER A 286 0.10 13.06 -6.41
CA SER A 286 -0.36 11.80 -5.84
C SER A 286 0.80 11.02 -5.23
N PHE A 287 0.72 10.72 -3.93
CA PHE A 287 1.82 10.17 -3.14
C PHE A 287 1.61 8.72 -2.73
N SER A 288 0.38 8.23 -2.69
CA SER A 288 0.07 6.86 -2.32
C SER A 288 -1.14 6.35 -3.08
N VAL A 289 -1.22 5.02 -3.20
CA VAL A 289 -2.35 4.32 -3.79
C VAL A 289 -2.68 3.11 -2.94
N SER A 290 -3.97 2.85 -2.73
CA SER A 290 -4.45 1.61 -2.11
C SER A 290 -5.51 0.97 -3.01
N LEU A 291 -5.45 -0.35 -3.14
CA LEU A 291 -6.33 -1.13 -4.02
C LEU A 291 -7.19 -2.06 -3.17
N ALA A 292 -8.51 -1.94 -3.32
CA ALA A 292 -9.48 -2.81 -2.63
C ALA A 292 -10.82 -2.78 -3.37
N ASP A 293 -11.63 -3.82 -3.19
CA ASP A 293 -13.04 -3.80 -3.58
C ASP A 293 -13.82 -3.03 -2.48
N ILE A 294 -13.96 -1.71 -2.66
CA ILE A 294 -14.44 -0.80 -1.60
C ILE A 294 -15.96 -0.85 -1.49
N ASP A 295 -16.64 -1.18 -2.58
CA ASP A 295 -18.10 -1.29 -2.61
C ASP A 295 -18.64 -2.72 -2.63
N LEU A 296 -17.75 -3.72 -2.63
CA LEU A 296 -18.05 -5.16 -2.60
C LEU A 296 -18.82 -5.63 -3.84
N ASP A 297 -18.56 -5.03 -5.00
CA ASP A 297 -19.12 -5.47 -6.28
C ASP A 297 -18.28 -6.54 -7.01
N GLY A 298 -17.08 -6.81 -6.48
CA GLY A 298 -16.13 -7.80 -6.99
C GLY A 298 -15.05 -7.22 -7.90
N ASP A 299 -15.11 -5.93 -8.21
CA ASP A 299 -14.12 -5.22 -8.99
C ASP A 299 -13.21 -4.37 -8.09
N ILE A 300 -11.92 -4.32 -8.42
CA ILE A 300 -10.94 -3.62 -7.58
C ILE A 300 -10.98 -2.12 -7.86
N ASP A 301 -11.16 -1.35 -6.80
CA ASP A 301 -11.17 0.11 -6.77
C ASP A 301 -9.82 0.71 -6.39
N ILE A 302 -9.69 2.02 -6.57
CA ILE A 302 -8.44 2.75 -6.29
C ILE A 302 -8.71 3.89 -5.30
N VAL A 303 -7.95 3.95 -4.21
CA VAL A 303 -7.86 5.11 -3.32
C VAL A 303 -6.52 5.81 -3.56
N VAL A 304 -6.54 7.13 -3.74
CA VAL A 304 -5.34 7.94 -3.97
C VAL A 304 -5.16 8.97 -2.87
N GLY A 305 -3.98 8.94 -2.23
CA GLY A 305 -3.51 9.96 -1.30
C GLY A 305 -2.77 11.07 -2.05
N ASN A 306 -3.11 12.32 -1.78
CA ASN A 306 -2.54 13.48 -2.45
C ASN A 306 -1.83 14.44 -1.48
N ASP A 307 -0.79 15.09 -1.97
CA ASP A 307 -0.04 16.16 -1.30
C ASP A 307 -0.58 17.53 -1.72
N GLY A 308 -1.11 18.29 -0.76
CA GLY A 308 -1.69 19.61 -0.99
C GLY A 308 -2.96 19.62 -1.83
N SER A 309 -3.63 18.47 -2.01
CA SER A 309 -4.91 18.33 -2.73
C SER A 309 -5.85 17.33 -2.04
N PRO A 310 -7.16 17.35 -2.32
CA PRO A 310 -8.09 16.36 -1.76
C PRO A 310 -7.72 14.91 -2.11
N ASN A 311 -7.91 13.99 -1.17
CA ASN A 311 -7.80 12.54 -1.42
C ASN A 311 -9.03 12.04 -2.20
N GLU A 312 -8.84 11.02 -3.03
CA GLU A 312 -9.84 10.62 -4.02
C GLU A 312 -10.01 9.10 -4.08
N VAL A 313 -11.24 8.66 -4.33
CA VAL A 313 -11.63 7.27 -4.53
C VAL A 313 -12.17 7.12 -5.94
N PHE A 314 -11.72 6.09 -6.64
CA PHE A 314 -12.12 5.77 -8.00
C PHE A 314 -12.75 4.38 -7.98
N ILE A 315 -14.07 4.33 -8.14
CA ILE A 315 -14.82 3.07 -8.19
C ILE A 315 -14.78 2.51 -9.61
N ASN A 316 -14.35 1.26 -9.76
CA ASN A 316 -14.25 0.56 -11.03
C ASN A 316 -15.66 0.21 -11.52
N SER A 317 -15.94 0.41 -12.80
CA SER A 317 -17.21 -0.04 -13.41
C SER A 317 -17.09 -1.43 -14.07
N GLY A 318 -16.09 -2.21 -13.65
CA GLY A 318 -15.92 -3.64 -13.90
C GLY A 318 -15.03 -4.10 -15.05
N ASN A 319 -14.22 -3.21 -15.60
CA ASN A 319 -13.24 -3.61 -16.63
C ASN A 319 -11.93 -2.81 -16.58
N GLY A 320 -11.72 -2.03 -15.52
CA GLY A 320 -10.56 -1.16 -15.36
C GLY A 320 -10.50 0.03 -16.33
N LEU A 321 -11.51 0.23 -17.19
CA LEU A 321 -11.51 1.30 -18.20
C LEU A 321 -12.36 2.51 -17.82
N LEU A 322 -13.38 2.32 -16.98
CA LEU A 322 -14.32 3.36 -16.57
C LEU A 322 -14.34 3.46 -15.05
N TRP A 323 -14.22 4.69 -14.56
CA TRP A 323 -14.00 4.98 -13.15
C TRP A 323 -14.95 6.07 -12.67
N GLN A 324 -15.69 5.79 -11.60
CA GLN A 324 -16.48 6.79 -10.90
C GLN A 324 -15.63 7.42 -9.80
N LYS A 325 -15.21 8.66 -10.03
CA LYS A 325 -14.41 9.44 -9.09
C LYS A 325 -15.28 10.10 -8.01
N THR A 326 -14.85 9.96 -6.76
CA THR A 326 -15.42 10.60 -5.57
C THR A 326 -14.29 11.24 -4.76
N VAL A 327 -14.50 12.47 -4.30
CA VAL A 327 -13.56 13.13 -3.37
C VAL A 327 -13.86 12.65 -1.95
N LEU A 328 -12.84 12.17 -1.23
CA LEU A 328 -12.97 11.61 0.11
C LEU A 328 -13.32 12.69 1.15
N ALA A 329 -12.59 13.80 1.11
CA ALA A 329 -12.83 15.01 1.90
C ALA A 329 -12.37 16.25 1.12
N ASN A 330 -12.96 17.42 1.36
CA ASN A 330 -12.59 18.64 0.63
C ASN A 330 -11.30 19.29 1.16
N GLU A 331 -10.85 18.86 2.33
CA GLU A 331 -9.58 19.25 2.91
C GLU A 331 -8.42 18.78 2.03
N SER A 332 -7.38 19.61 1.96
CA SER A 332 -6.17 19.34 1.19
C SER A 332 -5.04 19.17 2.18
N PHE A 333 -4.79 17.93 2.58
CA PHE A 333 -3.70 17.56 3.46
C PHE A 333 -2.46 17.19 2.64
N ASP A 334 -1.33 17.06 3.33
CA ASP A 334 -0.12 16.46 2.77
C ASP A 334 -0.17 14.96 3.09
N THR A 335 -1.04 14.20 2.42
CA THR A 335 -1.24 12.76 2.66
C THR A 335 -0.09 11.98 2.04
N TYR A 336 0.74 11.38 2.89
CA TYR A 336 1.95 10.68 2.46
C TYR A 336 1.71 9.20 2.22
N ASP A 337 0.72 8.64 2.91
CA ASP A 337 0.32 7.26 2.77
C ASP A 337 -1.19 7.10 3.03
N ILE A 338 -1.81 6.15 2.33
CA ILE A 338 -3.23 5.85 2.43
C ILE A 338 -3.40 4.34 2.27
N ILE A 339 -4.12 3.71 3.19
CA ILE A 339 -4.41 2.27 3.13
C ILE A 339 -5.89 2.01 3.37
N THR A 340 -6.34 0.82 2.97
CA THR A 340 -7.67 0.32 3.29
C THR A 340 -7.61 -0.85 4.27
N SER A 341 -8.49 -0.87 5.27
CA SER A 341 -8.65 -1.99 6.19
C SER A 341 -10.03 -1.94 6.85
N ASP A 342 -10.61 -3.06 7.24
CA ASP A 342 -11.88 -3.08 7.99
C ASP A 342 -11.61 -2.85 9.49
N LEU A 343 -11.73 -1.60 9.94
CA LEU A 343 -11.41 -1.21 11.31
C LEU A 343 -12.50 -1.58 12.31
N ASN A 344 -13.69 -1.91 11.83
CA ASN A 344 -14.88 -2.05 12.67
C ASN A 344 -15.61 -3.40 12.49
N LYS A 345 -15.05 -4.29 11.68
CA LYS A 345 -15.51 -5.66 11.40
C LYS A 345 -16.91 -5.70 10.80
N ASP A 346 -17.29 -4.72 9.99
CA ASP A 346 -18.56 -4.72 9.26
C ASP A 346 -18.45 -5.30 7.84
N GLY A 347 -17.25 -5.71 7.44
CA GLY A 347 -16.90 -6.30 6.16
C GLY A 347 -16.71 -5.27 5.04
N LEU A 348 -16.81 -3.96 5.33
CA LEU A 348 -16.51 -2.91 4.36
C LEU A 348 -15.10 -2.37 4.61
N PRO A 349 -14.26 -2.24 3.57
CA PRO A 349 -12.96 -1.59 3.74
C PRO A 349 -13.13 -0.12 4.15
N ASP A 350 -12.58 0.24 5.30
CA ASP A 350 -12.43 1.63 5.76
C ASP A 350 -11.15 2.22 5.16
N ILE A 351 -11.06 3.55 5.10
CA ILE A 351 -9.87 4.25 4.55
C ILE A 351 -9.12 4.94 5.68
N ILE A 352 -7.81 4.72 5.76
CA ILE A 352 -6.91 5.38 6.72
C ILE A 352 -5.96 6.27 5.94
N GLU A 353 -5.99 7.58 6.20
CA GLU A 353 -5.06 8.55 5.63
C GLU A 353 -4.09 9.05 6.70
N VAL A 354 -2.79 9.05 6.38
CA VAL A 354 -1.79 9.67 7.25
C VAL A 354 -1.13 10.85 6.60
N ASN A 355 -1.04 11.93 7.39
CA ASN A 355 -0.79 13.27 6.93
C ASN A 355 0.51 13.79 7.55
N SER A 356 1.26 14.55 6.76
CA SER A 356 2.42 15.27 7.25
C SER A 356 2.05 16.66 7.75
N ASP A 357 2.59 17.03 8.91
CA ASP A 357 2.33 18.30 9.60
C ASP A 357 0.83 18.55 9.94
N GLU A 358 0.04 17.48 10.01
CA GLU A 358 -1.40 17.51 10.34
C GLU A 358 -1.84 16.26 11.13
N ILE A 359 -3.09 16.26 11.62
CA ILE A 359 -3.69 15.10 12.31
C ILE A 359 -4.02 14.01 11.29
N ASN A 360 -3.67 12.77 11.62
CA ASN A 360 -4.04 11.56 10.87
C ASN A 360 -5.51 11.21 11.08
N ARG A 361 -6.18 10.74 10.02
CA ARG A 361 -7.64 10.53 10.01
C ARG A 361 -8.00 9.22 9.35
N PHE A 362 -9.20 8.76 9.64
CA PHE A 362 -9.77 7.63 8.92
C PHE A 362 -11.26 7.86 8.65
N TYR A 363 -11.79 7.04 7.75
CA TYR A 363 -13.13 7.13 7.24
C TYR A 363 -13.78 5.77 7.34
N ILE A 364 -14.85 5.69 8.12
CA ILE A 364 -15.66 4.48 8.18
C ILE A 364 -16.51 4.40 6.92
N ASN A 365 -16.36 3.34 6.16
CA ASN A 365 -17.16 3.06 4.98
C ASN A 365 -18.53 2.53 5.40
N GLN A 366 -19.57 2.99 4.73
CA GLN A 366 -20.96 2.67 5.05
C GLN A 366 -21.75 2.49 3.77
N LYS A 367 -22.69 1.55 3.79
CA LYS A 367 -23.68 1.42 2.71
C LYS A 367 -24.55 2.67 2.68
N LYS A 368 -24.63 3.36 1.55
CA LYS A 368 -25.54 4.49 1.40
C LYS A 368 -26.99 4.05 1.60
N GLN A 369 -27.64 4.58 2.64
CA GLN A 369 -29.06 4.30 2.87
C GLN A 369 -29.92 5.01 1.83
N ILE A 370 -30.58 4.26 0.94
CA ILE A 370 -31.62 4.81 0.07
C ILE A 370 -32.85 5.10 0.95
N ILE A 371 -33.00 6.34 1.39
CA ILE A 371 -34.24 6.80 2.01
C ILE A 371 -35.30 6.89 0.90
N LEU A 372 -36.07 5.82 0.72
CA LEU A 372 -37.31 5.87 -0.05
C LEU A 372 -38.25 6.83 0.67
N LYS A 373 -38.36 8.07 0.17
CA LYS A 373 -39.43 8.97 0.59
C LYS A 373 -40.76 8.31 0.22
N GLN A 374 -41.51 7.86 1.24
CA GLN A 374 -42.88 7.38 1.10
C GLN A 374 -43.83 8.49 0.69
#